data_AF-A0A2V4W0B2-F1
#
_entry.id   AF-A0A2V4W0B2-F1
#
_cell.length_a   1.000
_cell.length_b   1.000
_cell.length_c   1.000
_cell.angle_alpha   90.00
_cell.angle_beta   90.00
_cell.angle_gamma   90.00
#
_symmetry.space_group_name_H-M   'P 1'
#
loop_
_entity.id
_entity.type
_entity.pdbx_description
1 polymer ?
#
loop_
_entity_poly.entity_id
_entity_poly.type
_entity_poly.pdbx_seq_one_letter_code
_entity_poly.pdbx_strand_id
1 'polypeptide(L)'
;MEIVDKRVKAETHAEHGDVLVTELGNYVFITFDENSSTYGFVWIGDGLEIRDWKDNLNNISVGSKIRGMTIVSIIKNKDIEITFKKEVAHGSDV
;
A
#
# COMPACT_ATOMS: atom_id res chain seq x y z
N MET A 1 0.73 -33.53 0.21
CA MET A 1 -0.19 -32.98 -0.80
C MET A 1 0.25 -31.55 -1.05
N GLU A 2 0.63 -31.23 -2.27
CA GLU A 2 1.08 -29.89 -2.66
C GLU A 2 0.05 -29.32 -3.64
N ILE A 3 -0.53 -28.17 -3.31
CA ILE A 3 -1.43 -27.47 -4.22
C ILE A 3 -0.58 -26.47 -4.99
N VAL A 4 -0.29 -26.77 -6.25
CA VAL A 4 0.44 -25.88 -7.17
C VAL A 4 -0.58 -25.20 -8.08
N ASP A 5 -0.90 -23.94 -7.80
CA ASP A 5 -1.74 -23.12 -8.67
C ASP A 5 -0.92 -22.66 -9.88
N LYS A 6 -1.24 -23.23 -11.06
CA LYS A 6 -0.56 -22.96 -12.34
C LYS A 6 -1.18 -21.83 -13.14
N ARG A 7 -2.13 -21.07 -12.58
CA ARG A 7 -2.52 -19.80 -13.19
C ARG A 7 -1.28 -18.93 -13.16
N VAL A 8 -0.69 -18.70 -14.33
CA VAL A 8 0.38 -17.72 -14.53
C VAL A 8 -0.15 -16.42 -13.93
N LYS A 9 0.23 -16.13 -12.69
CA LYS A 9 0.01 -14.82 -12.09
C LYS A 9 0.79 -13.91 -13.01
N ALA A 10 0.10 -13.16 -13.86
CA ALA A 10 0.70 -11.98 -14.45
C ALA A 10 1.33 -11.24 -13.26
N GLU A 11 2.66 -11.14 -13.24
CA GLU A 11 3.37 -10.51 -12.15
C GLU A 11 2.82 -9.11 -12.02
N THR A 12 1.93 -8.94 -11.04
CA THR A 12 1.30 -7.67 -10.80
C THR A 12 2.30 -6.95 -9.93
N HIS A 13 3.11 -6.11 -10.56
CA HIS A 13 4.05 -5.23 -9.88
C HIS A 13 3.30 -4.07 -9.26
N ALA A 14 3.80 -3.56 -8.13
CA ALA A 14 3.25 -2.38 -7.50
C ALA A 14 3.75 -1.09 -8.16
N GLU A 15 2.87 -0.10 -8.23
CA GLU A 15 3.16 1.25 -8.71
C GLU A 15 2.79 2.29 -7.65
N HIS A 16 3.21 3.55 -7.85
CA HIS A 16 2.76 4.63 -6.99
C HIS A 16 1.24 4.79 -7.09
N GLY A 17 0.60 5.04 -5.95
CA GLY A 17 -0.86 5.14 -5.86
C GLY A 17 -1.58 3.79 -5.75
N ASP A 18 -0.90 2.65 -5.91
CA ASP A 18 -1.52 1.35 -5.67
C ASP A 18 -1.77 1.11 -4.17
N VAL A 19 -2.72 0.23 -3.87
CA VAL A 19 -2.98 -0.27 -2.50
C VAL A 19 -2.62 -1.74 -2.42
N LEU A 20 -1.72 -2.07 -1.50
CA LEU A 20 -1.36 -3.43 -1.17
C LEU A 20 -2.31 -3.98 -0.11
N VAL A 21 -2.75 -5.22 -0.31
CA VAL A 21 -3.52 -5.97 0.69
C VAL A 21 -2.62 -7.06 1.25
N THR A 22 -2.46 -7.06 2.57
CA THR A 22 -1.65 -8.06 3.28
C THR A 22 -2.48 -9.28 3.67
N GLU A 23 -1.83 -10.40 3.99
CA GLU A 23 -2.47 -11.63 4.49
C GLU A 23 -3.24 -11.44 5.80
N LEU A 24 -2.93 -10.38 6.56
CA LEU A 24 -3.64 -10.01 7.79
C LEU A 24 -4.83 -9.08 7.54
N GLY A 25 -5.13 -8.76 6.28
CA GLY A 25 -6.23 -7.86 5.91
C GLY A 25 -5.89 -6.36 6.01
N ASN A 26 -4.64 -6.00 6.31
CA ASN A 26 -4.22 -4.59 6.30
C ASN A 26 -4.16 -4.05 4.87
N TYR A 27 -4.54 -2.78 4.73
CA TYR A 27 -4.41 -2.01 3.49
C TYR A 27 -3.23 -1.05 3.61
N VAL A 28 -2.33 -1.11 2.64
CA VAL A 28 -1.11 -0.27 2.61
C VAL A 28 -1.08 0.52 1.32
N PHE A 29 -1.21 1.84 1.41
CA PHE A 29 -1.16 2.75 0.27
C PHE A 29 0.28 3.16 -0.05
N ILE A 30 0.62 3.13 -1.33
CA ILE A 30 1.95 3.53 -1.81
C ILE A 30 1.89 5.00 -2.24
N THR A 31 2.65 5.84 -1.54
CA THR A 31 2.89 7.24 -1.94
C THR A 31 4.30 7.40 -2.50
N PHE A 32 4.50 8.42 -3.32
CA PHE A 32 5.82 8.85 -3.77
C PHE A 32 6.11 10.25 -3.22
N ASP A 33 7.27 10.44 -2.60
CA ASP A 33 7.76 11.75 -2.18
C ASP A 33 8.75 12.29 -3.20
N GLU A 34 8.35 13.34 -3.92
CA GLU A 34 9.16 13.97 -4.96
C GLU A 34 10.44 14.61 -4.40
N ASN A 35 10.45 15.03 -3.12
CA ASN A 35 11.62 15.69 -2.53
C ASN A 35 12.77 14.71 -2.29
N SER A 36 12.44 13.55 -1.71
CA SER A 36 13.43 12.49 -1.44
C SER A 36 13.58 11.49 -2.59
N SER A 37 12.68 11.51 -3.57
CA SER A 37 12.57 10.50 -4.64
C SER A 37 12.41 9.08 -4.08
N THR A 38 11.64 8.93 -3.00
CA THR A 38 11.39 7.63 -2.35
C THR A 38 9.90 7.31 -2.24
N TYR A 39 9.59 6.01 -2.12
CA TYR A 39 8.24 5.49 -1.95
C TYR A 39 7.94 5.28 -0.47
N GLY A 40 6.84 5.87 0.00
CA GLY A 40 6.32 5.70 1.35
C GLY A 40 5.17 4.70 1.38
N PHE A 41 5.11 3.88 2.43
CA PHE A 41 4.06 2.90 2.64
C PHE A 41 3.20 3.32 3.82
N VAL A 42 1.96 3.70 3.53
CA VAL A 42 0.98 4.26 4.48
C VAL A 42 -0.01 3.18 4.89
N TRP A 43 -0.07 2.86 6.19
CA TRP A 43 -1.05 1.89 6.70
C TRP A 43 -2.41 2.55 6.93
N ILE A 44 -3.43 2.08 6.21
CA ILE A 44 -4.81 2.57 6.33
C ILE A 44 -5.52 1.78 7.44
N GLY A 45 -6.12 2.47 8.40
CA GLY A 45 -6.89 1.89 9.51
C GLY A 45 -6.23 2.08 10.89
N ASP A 46 -4.90 2.01 10.96
CA ASP A 46 -4.13 2.19 12.21
C ASP A 46 -3.55 3.62 12.34
N GLY A 47 -4.36 4.64 12.05
CA GLY A 47 -3.95 6.05 12.23
C GLY A 47 -3.20 6.71 11.05
N LEU A 48 -3.20 6.11 9.85
CA LEU A 48 -2.60 6.68 8.64
C LEU A 48 -1.11 7.04 8.81
N GLU A 49 -0.33 6.08 9.27
CA GLU A 49 1.11 6.26 9.49
C GLU A 49 1.92 5.73 8.31
N ILE A 50 2.94 6.50 7.89
CA ILE A 50 4.02 5.96 7.06
C ILE A 50 4.91 5.11 7.94
N ARG A 51 4.97 3.80 7.67
CA ARG A 51 5.73 2.85 8.50
C ARG A 51 6.92 2.22 7.82
N ASP A 52 7.11 2.51 6.52
CA ASP A 52 8.25 2.01 5.75
C ASP A 52 8.52 2.94 4.56
N TRP A 53 9.78 2.98 4.13
CA TRP A 53 10.27 3.71 2.97
C TRP A 53 11.09 2.77 2.07
N LYS A 54 11.03 2.98 0.75
CA LYS A 54 11.81 2.23 -0.24
C LYS A 54 12.26 3.14 -1.38
N ASP A 55 13.46 2.89 -1.89
CA ASP A 55 14.00 3.65 -3.04
C ASP A 55 13.37 3.22 -4.36
N ASN A 56 12.82 2.01 -4.45
CA ASN A 56 12.13 1.50 -5.64
C ASN A 56 11.08 0.42 -5.30
N LEU A 57 10.23 0.12 -6.28
CA LEU A 57 9.14 -0.87 -6.18
C LEU A 57 9.38 -2.16 -6.98
N ASN A 58 10.56 -2.33 -7.59
CA ASN A 58 10.83 -3.40 -8.56
C ASN A 58 10.57 -4.81 -7.98
N ASN A 59 10.77 -4.98 -6.68
CA ASN A 59 10.59 -6.26 -5.97
C ASN A 59 9.27 -6.36 -5.20
N ILE A 60 8.34 -5.43 -5.42
CA ILE A 60 7.04 -5.41 -4.74
C ILE A 60 5.98 -5.97 -5.69
N SER A 61 5.54 -7.19 -5.41
CA SER A 61 4.53 -7.91 -6.17
C SER A 61 3.69 -8.82 -5.25
N VAL A 62 2.61 -9.41 -5.77
CA VAL A 62 1.84 -10.40 -5.01
C VAL A 62 2.75 -11.59 -4.63
N GLY A 63 2.80 -11.92 -3.34
CA GLY A 63 3.67 -12.94 -2.76
C GLY A 63 4.95 -12.39 -2.15
N SER A 64 5.33 -11.15 -2.46
CA SER A 64 6.42 -10.46 -1.76
C SER A 64 6.01 -10.10 -0.33
N LYS A 65 6.99 -9.78 0.52
CA LYS A 65 6.76 -9.43 1.93
C LYS A 65 7.07 -7.97 2.21
N ILE A 66 6.18 -7.33 2.96
CA ILE A 66 6.41 -6.00 3.55
C ILE A 66 6.32 -6.10 5.06
N ARG A 67 7.39 -5.70 5.76
CA ARG A 67 7.50 -5.81 7.23
C ARG A 67 7.11 -7.21 7.78
N GLY A 68 7.47 -8.26 7.06
CA GLY A 68 7.19 -9.65 7.43
C GLY A 68 5.81 -10.17 7.02
N MET A 69 4.90 -9.32 6.55
CA MET A 69 3.57 -9.70 6.08
C MET A 69 3.58 -9.98 4.57
N THR A 70 2.92 -11.05 4.15
CA THR A 70 2.78 -11.39 2.73
C THR A 70 1.75 -10.50 2.05
N ILE A 71 2.07 -9.97 0.87
CA ILE A 71 1.12 -9.26 0.00
C ILE A 71 0.29 -10.29 -0.75
N VAL A 72 -1.02 -10.28 -0.55
CA VAL A 72 -1.95 -11.26 -1.17
C VAL A 72 -2.69 -10.68 -2.37
N SER A 73 -2.81 -9.35 -2.46
CA SER A 73 -3.42 -8.65 -3.59
C SER A 73 -2.84 -7.24 -3.74
N ILE A 74 -2.94 -6.69 -4.95
CA ILE A 74 -2.63 -5.30 -5.28
C ILE A 74 -3.84 -4.71 -5.99
N ILE A 75 -4.40 -3.65 -5.42
CA ILE A 75 -5.49 -2.88 -6.02
C ILE A 75 -4.85 -1.71 -6.77
N LYS A 76 -5.14 -1.60 -8.07
CA LYS A 76 -4.50 -0.62 -8.93
C LYS A 76 -5.06 0.77 -8.73
N ASN A 77 -4.18 1.78 -8.81
CA ASN A 77 -4.54 3.19 -8.63
C ASN A 77 -5.71 3.66 -9.50
N LYS A 78 -5.82 3.17 -10.74
CA LYS A 78 -6.91 3.45 -11.68
C LYS A 78 -8.28 2.91 -11.24
N ASP A 79 -8.29 1.96 -10.31
CA ASP A 79 -9.48 1.26 -9.83
C ASP A 79 -9.94 1.81 -8.46
N ILE A 80 -9.26 2.83 -7.92
CA ILE A 80 -9.54 3.42 -6.61
C ILE A 80 -9.61 4.95 -6.64
N GLU A 81 -10.46 5.51 -5.79
CA GLU A 81 -10.48 6.94 -5.48
C GLU A 81 -10.17 7.12 -4.00
N ILE A 82 -9.17 7.95 -3.68
CA ILE A 82 -8.77 8.23 -2.30
C ILE A 82 -9.13 9.67 -1.96
N THR A 83 -9.97 9.85 -0.94
CA THR A 83 -10.38 11.17 -0.45
C THR A 83 -9.81 11.41 0.95
N PHE A 84 -8.92 12.40 1.06
CA PHE A 84 -8.46 12.88 2.36
C PHE A 84 -9.46 13.90 2.91
N LYS A 85 -10.19 13.54 3.97
CA LYS A 85 -11.03 14.50 4.68
C LYS A 85 -10.19 15.25 5.71
N LYS A 86 -9.95 16.54 5.49
CA LYS A 86 -9.38 17.43 6.50
C LYS A 86 -10.38 17.55 7.64
N GLU A 87 -10.03 17.11 8.85
CA GLU A 87 -10.79 17.50 10.03
C GLU A 87 -10.67 19.01 10.20
N VAL A 88 -11.79 19.71 10.14
CA VAL A 88 -11.87 21.11 10.52
C VAL A 88 -11.83 21.12 12.03
N ALA A 89 -10.67 21.49 12.60
CA ALA A 89 -10.58 21.83 14.02
C ALA A 89 -11.65 22.88 14.31
N HIS A 90 -12.73 22.49 15.00
CA HIS A 90 -13.65 23.46 15.55
C HIS A 90 -12.86 24.23 16.60
N GLY A 91 -12.49 25.47 16.25
CA GLY A 91 -12.01 26.45 17.20
C GLY A 91 -13.00 26.46 18.36
N SER A 92 -12.51 26.11 19.54
CA SER A 92 -13.24 26.34 20.77
C SER A 92 -13.22 27.85 21.00
N ASP A 93 -14.25 28.54 20.50
CA ASP A 93 -14.59 29.87 20.97
C ASP A 93 -15.17 29.73 22.38
N VAL A 94 -14.34 29.97 23.40
CA VAL A 94 -14.75 30.53 24.70
C VAL A 94 -13.64 31.42 25.25
#